data_AF-A0A1C2AK01-F1
#
_entry.id   AF-A0A1C2AK01-F1
#
_cell.length_a   1.000
_cell.length_b   1.000
_cell.length_c   1.000
_cell.angle_alpha   90.00
_cell.angle_beta   90.00
_cell.angle_gamma   90.00
#
_symmetry.space_group_name_H-M   'P 1'
#
loop_
_entity.id
_entity.type
_entity.pdbx_description
1 polymer ?
#
loop_
_entity_poly.entity_id
_entity_poly.type
_entity_poly.pdbx_seq_one_letter_code
_entity_poly.pdbx_strand_id
1 'polypeptide(L)' 'MSRSYLTALGRENAKEFYEDNRVIDRCIFCGQHKEIKTTMTIYFSEFETNTGPICKGCYSANAKTAQTS' A
#
# COMPACT_ATOMS: atom_id res chain seq x y z
N MET A 1 -6.63 -24.70 19.35
CA MET A 1 -6.50 -23.57 20.30
C MET A 1 -7.89 -23.15 20.75
N SER A 2 -8.12 -22.93 22.05
CA SER A 2 -9.46 -22.73 22.62
C SER A 2 -9.99 -21.30 22.41
N ARG A 3 -11.31 -21.19 22.20
CA ARG A 3 -12.02 -19.93 21.95
C ARG A 3 -11.89 -18.91 23.09
N SER A 4 -11.62 -19.38 24.31
CA SER A 4 -11.38 -18.57 25.51
C SER A 4 -10.10 -17.72 25.45
N TYR A 5 -9.06 -18.20 24.76
CA TYR A 5 -7.78 -17.47 24.67
C TYR A 5 -7.88 -16.22 23.78
N LEU A 6 -8.73 -16.26 22.75
CA LEU A 6 -8.92 -15.14 21.82
C LEU A 6 -9.66 -13.96 22.47
N THR A 7 -10.63 -14.23 23.34
CA THR A 7 -11.38 -13.21 24.08
C THR A 7 -10.53 -12.49 25.13
N ALA A 8 -9.62 -13.20 25.80
CA ALA A 8 -8.74 -12.61 26.81
C ALA A 8 -7.74 -11.58 26.24
N LEU A 9 -7.44 -11.66 24.94
CA LEU A 9 -6.58 -10.72 24.23
C LEU A 9 -7.35 -9.56 23.57
N GLY A 10 -8.68 -9.50 23.72
CA GLY A 10 -9.53 -8.49 23.06
C GLY A 10 -9.51 -8.56 21.53
N ARG A 11 -9.23 -9.75 20.98
CA ARG A 11 -9.05 -9.99 19.53
C ARG A 11 -10.26 -10.69 18.92
N GLU A 12 -11.45 -10.58 19.51
CA GLU A 12 -12.67 -11.18 19.00
C GLU A 12 -13.12 -10.60 17.64
N ASN A 13 -12.71 -9.36 17.32
CA ASN A 13 -13.11 -8.64 16.12
C ASN A 13 -11.91 -8.11 15.31
N ALA A 14 -10.87 -8.91 15.13
CA ALA A 14 -9.68 -8.52 14.35
C ALA A 14 -9.96 -8.18 12.87
N LYS A 15 -11.18 -8.40 12.37
CA LYS A 15 -11.58 -8.06 11.00
C LYS A 15 -11.96 -6.59 10.82
N GLU A 16 -12.59 -5.96 11.82
CA GLU A 16 -13.10 -4.59 11.69
C GLU A 16 -11.99 -3.53 11.54
N PHE A 17 -10.79 -3.78 12.09
CA PHE A 17 -9.67 -2.85 11.97
C PHE A 17 -8.92 -2.90 10.62
N TYR A 18 -9.17 -3.93 9.80
CA TYR A 18 -8.43 -4.14 8.54
C TYR A 18 -9.19 -3.69 7.29
N GLU A 19 -10.50 -3.41 7.38
CA GLU A 19 -11.35 -3.37 6.20
C GLU A 19 -11.56 -1.99 5.55
N ASP A 20 -11.28 -0.86 6.23
CA ASP A 20 -11.70 0.47 5.73
C ASP A 20 -10.61 1.58 5.67
N ASN A 21 -9.36 1.22 5.37
CA ASN A 21 -8.32 2.22 5.05
C ASN A 21 -8.00 2.26 3.54
N ARG A 22 -9.03 2.08 2.70
CA ARG A 22 -8.86 2.14 1.24
C ARG A 22 -8.80 3.60 0.80
N VAL A 23 -7.60 4.15 0.72
CA VAL A 23 -7.39 5.51 0.20
C VAL A 23 -7.49 5.49 -1.32
N ILE A 24 -8.45 6.22 -1.89
CA ILE A 24 -8.54 6.46 -3.34
C ILE A 24 -7.91 7.82 -3.62
N ASP A 25 -6.85 7.85 -4.42
CA ASP A 25 -6.16 9.08 -4.80
C ASP A 25 -5.55 8.95 -6.21
N ARG A 26 -5.05 10.06 -6.75
CA ARG A 26 -4.40 10.13 -8.04
C ARG A 26 -3.01 9.52 -7.99
N CYS A 27 -2.80 8.40 -8.67
CA CYS A 27 -1.50 7.74 -8.75
C CYS A 27 -0.42 8.64 -9.38
N ILE A 28 0.73 8.82 -8.73
CA ILE A 28 1.91 9.53 -9.24
C ILE A 28 2.44 8.93 -10.56
N PHE A 29 2.24 7.62 -10.77
CA PHE A 29 2.80 6.90 -11.91
C PHE A 29 1.89 6.92 -13.15
N CYS A 30 0.57 6.70 -12.98
CA CYS A 30 -0.37 6.62 -14.10
C CYS A 30 -1.39 7.75 -14.17
N GLY A 31 -1.41 8.64 -13.17
CA GLY A 31 -2.30 9.80 -13.11
C GLY A 31 -3.79 9.50 -12.88
N GLN A 32 -4.15 8.23 -12.69
CA GLN A 32 -5.55 7.78 -12.50
C GLN A 32 -5.93 7.76 -11.01
N HIS A 33 -7.19 8.08 -10.69
CA HIS A 33 -7.74 7.92 -9.34
C HIS A 33 -8.05 6.45 -9.06
N LYS A 34 -7.25 5.81 -8.21
CA LYS A 34 -7.34 4.38 -7.89
C LYS A 34 -6.98 4.16 -6.42
N GLU A 35 -7.21 2.93 -5.95
CA GLU A 35 -6.79 2.54 -4.61
C GLU A 35 -5.26 2.58 -4.48
N ILE A 36 -4.81 3.42 -3.54
CA ILE A 36 -3.41 3.65 -3.22
C ILE A 36 -2.90 2.54 -2.32
N LYS A 37 -1.71 2.03 -2.67
CA LYS A 37 -1.02 1.03 -1.87
C LYS A 37 -0.20 1.69 -0.76
N THR A 38 0.53 2.73 -1.13
CA THR A 38 1.46 3.47 -0.27
C THR A 38 1.87 4.77 -0.98
N THR A 39 2.60 5.63 -0.27
CA THR A 39 3.37 6.73 -0.85
C THR A 39 4.79 6.25 -1.14
N MET A 40 5.36 6.63 -2.29
CA MET A 40 6.75 6.32 -2.67
C MET A 40 7.44 7.53 -3.26
N THR A 41 8.77 7.56 -3.14
CA THR A 41 9.64 8.53 -3.80
C THR A 41 10.23 7.91 -5.06
N ILE A 42 10.01 8.56 -6.20
CA ILE A 42 10.57 8.20 -7.50
C ILE A 42 11.76 9.12 -7.75
N TYR A 43 12.92 8.55 -8.06
CA TYR A 43 14.12 9.28 -8.44
C TYR A 43 14.19 9.31 -9.97
N PHE A 44 14.08 10.50 -10.57
CA PHE A 44 14.20 10.68 -12.01
C PHE A 44 15.63 11.05 -12.42
N SER A 45 16.31 11.85 -11.60
CA SER A 45 17.70 12.23 -11.77
C SER A 45 18.34 12.56 -10.41
N GLU A 46 19.62 12.91 -10.39
CA GLU A 46 20.34 13.32 -9.18
C GLU A 46 19.76 14.58 -8.49
N PHE A 47 19.02 15.41 -9.21
CA PHE A 47 18.40 16.63 -8.67
C PHE A 47 16.86 16.59 -8.66
N GLU A 48 16.25 15.54 -9.22
CA GLU A 48 14.81 15.46 -9.39
C GLU A 48 14.24 14.20 -8.72
N THR A 49 13.51 14.43 -7.63
CA THR A 49 12.75 13.41 -6.93
C THR A 49 11.29 13.82 -6.85
N ASN A 50 10.40 12.86 -7.05
CA ASN A 50 8.96 13.10 -6.93
C ASN A 50 8.37 12.11 -5.94
N THR A 51 7.79 12.64 -4.87
CA THR A 51 7.19 11.85 -3.80
C THR A 51 5.68 11.94 -3.91
N GLY A 52 5.01 10.80 -4.01
CA GLY A 52 3.56 10.78 -4.15
C GLY A 52 2.92 9.41 -4.00
N PRO A 53 1.57 9.37 -4.01
CA PRO A 53 0.81 8.15 -3.81
C PRO A 53 0.89 7.24 -5.05
N ILE A 54 1.15 5.94 -4.86
CA ILE A 54 1.17 4.95 -5.94
C ILE A 54 0.01 3.96 -5.81
N CYS A 55 -0.73 3.75 -6.89
CA CYS A 55 -1.83 2.79 -6.89
C CYS A 55 -1.33 1.34 -6.81
N LYS A 56 -2.16 0.43 -6.27
CA LYS A 56 -1.84 -1.00 -6.16
C LYS A 56 -1.37 -1.63 -7.48
N GLY A 57 -1.99 -1.23 -8.59
CA GLY A 57 -1.64 -1.72 -9.92
C GLY A 57 -0.21 -1.34 -10.33
N CYS A 58 0.10 -0.04 -10.32
CA CYS A 58 1.44 0.44 -10.68
C CYS A 58 2.51 -0.04 -9.70
N TYR A 59 2.18 -0.15 -8.40
CA TYR A 59 3.07 -0.75 -7.42
C TYR A 59 3.42 -2.20 -7.79
N SER A 60 2.43 -3.04 -8.10
CA SER A 60 2.66 -4.44 -8.45
C SER A 60 3.42 -4.63 -9.79
N ALA A 61 3.21 -3.72 -10.75
CA ALA A 61 3.89 -3.74 -12.04
C ALA A 61 5.37 -3.39 -11.90
N ASN A 62 5.70 -2.38 -11.09
CA ASN A 62 7.07 -1.90 -10.89
C ASN A 62 7.81 -2.64 -9.74
N ALA A 63 7.12 -3.39 -8.88
CA ALA A 63 7.77 -4.20 -7.85
C ALA A 63 8.61 -5.35 -8.45
N LYS A 64 8.37 -5.74 -9.71
CA LYS A 64 9.09 -6.83 -10.38
C LYS A 64 10.38 -6.38 -11.06
N THR A 65 10.64 -5.09 -11.18
CA THR A 65 11.78 -4.55 -11.94
C THR A 65 13.03 -4.26 -11.10
N ALA A 66 13.04 -4.59 -9.81
CA ALA A 66 14.28 -4.67 -9.02
C ALA A 66 14.99 -6.04 -9.20
N GLN A 67 14.85 -6.66 -10.37
CA GLN A 67 15.68 -7.81 -10.74
C GLN A 67 17.03 -7.26 -11.17
N THR A 68 18.00 -7.37 -10.26
CA THR A 68 19.44 -7.27 -10.51
C THR A 68 19.79 -7.95 -11.83
N SER A 69 20.14 -7.14 -12.82
CA SER A 69 20.92 -7.56 -13.99
C SER A 69 22.36 -7.85 -13.60
#